data_AF-A0A8X8VUF9-F1
#
_entry.id   AF-A0A8X8VUF9-F1
#
_cell.length_a   1.000
_cell.length_b   1.000
_cell.length_c   1.000
_cell.angle_alpha   90.00
_cell.angle_beta   90.00
_cell.angle_gamma   90.00
#
_symmetry.space_group_name_H-M   'P 1'
#
loop_
_entity.id
_entity.type
_entity.pdbx_description
1 polymer ?
#
loop_
_entity_poly.entity_id
_entity_poly.type
_entity_poly.pdbx_seq_one_letter_code
_entity_poly.pdbx_strand_id
1 'polypeptide(L)'
;MKYIEISDTSHAHNLKFEYAEAPFKCDGCKEAGIGSRYKCGGECDFELHTHCGMPSPTIAHPFYHKCSFQFMRRPPGPVARYCNACEKDVSGFVYHCRLCGFDLHPCCAKLPMMIDDGEIKLCGRKGRSWSYRSSCKKYNLHVACVKEMLVDSWHEICYSESSRKGNGIPSLRFALQAHNHKKSRKGKVEKCCEVAGLALQFVISAVLGDPTSLIVALVGNLMSK
;
A
#
# COMPACT_ATOMS: atom_id res chain seq x y z
N MET A 1 -20.07 7.58 -10.97
CA MET A 1 -20.35 6.32 -11.70
C MET A 1 -19.19 5.38 -11.44
N LYS A 2 -19.40 4.25 -10.74
CA LYS A 2 -18.36 3.20 -10.60
C LYS A 2 -18.41 2.36 -11.88
N TYR A 3 -17.33 2.32 -12.64
CA TYR A 3 -17.24 1.42 -13.80
C TYR A 3 -17.11 -0.01 -13.29
N ILE A 4 -18.20 -0.77 -13.42
CA ILE A 4 -18.34 -2.13 -12.90
C ILE A 4 -17.48 -3.12 -13.70
N GLU A 5 -17.23 -2.81 -14.97
CA GLU A 5 -16.41 -3.62 -15.88
C GLU A 5 -15.47 -2.75 -16.71
N ILE A 6 -14.27 -3.26 -16.99
CA ILE A 6 -13.27 -2.62 -17.86
C ILE A 6 -12.67 -3.67 -18.80
N SER A 7 -12.32 -3.25 -20.02
CA SER A 7 -11.48 -4.02 -20.93
C SER A 7 -10.04 -3.52 -20.83
N ASP A 8 -9.08 -4.42 -20.62
CA ASP A 8 -7.67 -4.05 -20.55
C ASP A 8 -6.95 -4.43 -21.85
N THR A 9 -6.24 -3.48 -22.46
CA THR A 9 -5.49 -3.77 -23.70
C THR A 9 -4.33 -4.76 -23.51
N SER A 10 -3.92 -5.05 -22.27
CA SER A 10 -2.88 -6.06 -21.96
C SER A 10 -3.46 -7.39 -21.50
N HIS A 11 -4.79 -7.52 -21.39
CA HIS A 11 -5.47 -8.74 -21.01
C HIS A 11 -6.82 -8.88 -21.72
N ALA A 12 -6.99 -9.95 -22.51
CA ALA A 12 -8.10 -10.09 -23.45
C ALA A 12 -9.50 -10.17 -22.81
N HIS A 13 -9.61 -10.54 -21.53
CA HIS A 13 -10.90 -10.72 -20.87
C HIS A 13 -11.37 -9.46 -20.15
N ASN A 14 -12.69 -9.33 -20.00
CA ASN A 14 -13.28 -8.26 -19.21
C ASN A 14 -12.96 -8.45 -17.73
N LEU A 15 -12.53 -7.37 -17.09
CA LEU A 15 -12.27 -7.33 -15.67
C LEU A 15 -13.48 -6.74 -14.94
N LYS A 16 -13.93 -7.43 -13.90
CA LYS A 16 -15.02 -7.00 -13.03
C LYS A 16 -14.47 -6.34 -11.79
N PHE A 17 -15.12 -5.27 -11.36
CA PHE A 17 -14.83 -4.66 -10.07
C PHE A 17 -15.28 -5.60 -8.94
N GLU A 18 -14.38 -5.89 -8.01
CA GLU A 18 -14.62 -6.71 -6.84
C GLU A 18 -13.99 -6.03 -5.61
N TYR A 19 -14.56 -6.27 -4.44
CA TYR A 19 -13.93 -5.97 -3.17
C TYR A 19 -13.64 -7.28 -2.43
N ALA A 20 -12.40 -7.48 -2.02
CA ALA A 20 -12.01 -8.61 -1.19
C ALA A 20 -11.05 -8.19 -0.08
N GLU A 21 -11.23 -8.74 1.11
CA GLU A 21 -10.30 -8.55 2.23
C GLU A 21 -9.04 -9.40 2.11
N ALA A 22 -9.02 -10.35 1.16
CA ALA A 22 -7.83 -11.11 0.84
C ALA A 22 -6.80 -10.22 0.13
N PRO A 23 -5.52 -10.28 0.52
CA PRO A 23 -4.46 -9.61 -0.22
C PRO A 23 -4.30 -10.21 -1.61
N PHE A 24 -3.78 -9.41 -2.53
CA PHE A 24 -3.48 -9.85 -3.88
C PHE A 24 -2.26 -9.18 -4.47
N LYS A 25 -1.68 -9.80 -5.50
CA LYS A 25 -0.60 -9.20 -6.29
C LYS A 25 -1.18 -8.62 -7.56
N CYS A 26 -1.01 -7.31 -7.75
CA CYS A 26 -1.47 -6.64 -8.96
C CYS A 26 -0.60 -7.03 -10.16
N ASP A 27 -1.20 -7.55 -11.23
CA ASP A 27 -0.49 -7.93 -12.45
C ASP A 27 0.04 -6.76 -13.27
N GLY A 28 -0.50 -5.57 -13.06
CA GLY A 28 -0.06 -4.36 -13.73
C GLY A 28 1.26 -3.87 -13.15
N CYS A 29 1.23 -3.38 -11.91
CA CYS A 29 2.40 -2.77 -11.26
C CYS A 29 3.28 -3.77 -10.50
N LYS A 30 2.86 -5.04 -10.37
CA LYS A 30 3.53 -6.12 -9.62
C LYS A 30 3.62 -5.89 -8.11
N GLU A 31 2.93 -4.87 -7.61
CA GLU A 31 2.87 -4.53 -6.20
C GLU A 31 1.66 -5.16 -5.49
N ALA A 32 1.80 -5.19 -4.18
CA ALA A 32 0.79 -5.62 -3.24
C ALA A 32 -0.50 -4.79 -3.27
N GLY A 33 -1.66 -5.43 -3.11
CA GLY A 33 -2.97 -4.78 -2.95
C GLY A 33 -3.89 -5.50 -1.96
N ILE A 34 -4.91 -4.78 -1.50
CA ILE A 34 -6.03 -5.32 -0.71
C ILE A 34 -7.30 -4.51 -1.00
N GLY A 35 -8.47 -5.10 -0.79
CA GLY A 35 -9.75 -4.39 -0.91
C GLY A 35 -10.23 -4.32 -2.35
N SER A 36 -10.54 -3.11 -2.81
CA SER A 36 -11.08 -2.86 -4.15
C SER A 36 -10.08 -3.20 -5.26
N ARG A 37 -10.48 -4.07 -6.19
CA ARG A 37 -9.66 -4.53 -7.33
C ARG A 37 -10.51 -4.78 -8.58
N TYR A 38 -9.84 -4.88 -9.71
CA TYR A 38 -10.40 -5.43 -10.94
C TYR A 38 -9.89 -6.85 -11.11
N LYS A 39 -10.78 -7.83 -11.25
CA LYS A 39 -10.45 -9.25 -11.40
C LYS A 39 -11.08 -9.82 -12.67
N CYS A 40 -10.36 -10.68 -13.38
CA CYS A 40 -10.91 -11.44 -14.50
C CYS A 40 -12.02 -12.38 -14.02
N GLY A 41 -13.19 -12.33 -14.65
CA GLY A 41 -14.42 -12.96 -14.16
C GLY A 41 -14.51 -14.49 -14.25
N GLY A 42 -13.41 -15.22 -14.46
CA GLY A 42 -13.41 -16.69 -14.42
C GLY A 42 -12.44 -17.41 -15.38
N GLU A 43 -11.79 -16.70 -16.30
CA GLU A 43 -10.94 -17.32 -17.33
C GLU A 43 -9.44 -17.33 -16.96
N CYS A 44 -9.03 -16.55 -15.96
CA CYS A 44 -7.71 -16.58 -15.35
C CYS A 44 -7.67 -15.80 -14.02
N ASP A 45 -6.54 -15.87 -13.32
CA ASP A 45 -6.32 -15.18 -12.04
C ASP A 45 -5.76 -13.75 -12.20
N PHE A 46 -6.02 -13.09 -13.33
CA PHE A 46 -5.51 -11.75 -13.60
C PHE A 46 -6.21 -10.70 -12.72
N GLU A 47 -5.42 -9.97 -11.94
CA GLU A 47 -5.93 -9.00 -10.98
C GLU A 47 -5.17 -7.66 -11.05
N LEU A 48 -5.90 -6.55 -11.03
CA LEU A 48 -5.33 -5.20 -11.03
C LEU A 48 -5.85 -4.40 -9.84
N HIS A 49 -5.00 -3.54 -9.27
CA HIS A 49 -5.50 -2.41 -8.48
C HIS A 49 -6.47 -1.59 -9.33
N THR A 50 -7.46 -0.97 -8.69
CA THR A 50 -8.42 -0.08 -9.37
C THR A 50 -7.74 0.99 -10.23
N HIS A 51 -6.66 1.61 -9.73
CA HIS A 51 -5.88 2.60 -10.48
C HIS A 51 -4.87 2.03 -11.47
N CYS A 52 -4.57 0.74 -11.39
CA CYS A 52 -3.79 0.05 -12.42
C CYS A 52 -4.68 -0.34 -13.60
N GLY A 53 -5.95 -0.69 -13.34
CA GLY A 53 -6.95 -0.93 -14.39
C GLY A 53 -7.40 0.35 -15.09
N MET A 54 -7.54 1.45 -14.34
CA MET A 54 -7.94 2.75 -14.87
C MET A 54 -6.91 3.85 -14.52
N PRO A 55 -5.70 3.82 -15.11
CA PRO A 55 -4.67 4.79 -14.83
C PRO A 55 -4.97 6.13 -15.49
N SER A 56 -4.64 7.22 -14.80
CA SER A 56 -4.58 8.54 -15.45
C SER A 56 -3.37 8.58 -16.40
N PRO A 57 -3.48 9.08 -17.63
CA PRO A 57 -2.34 9.11 -18.55
C PRO A 57 -1.16 9.92 -18.03
N THR A 58 -1.43 10.94 -17.22
CA THR A 58 -0.42 11.82 -16.63
C THR A 58 -0.87 12.28 -15.26
N ILE A 59 0.09 12.42 -14.34
CA ILE A 59 -0.14 12.93 -12.98
C ILE A 59 0.94 13.93 -12.58
N ALA A 60 0.61 14.80 -11.63
CA ALA A 60 1.55 15.59 -10.86
C ALA A 60 1.52 15.11 -9.41
N HIS A 61 2.67 15.13 -8.73
CA HIS A 61 2.73 14.75 -7.32
C HIS A 61 3.28 15.90 -6.46
N PRO A 62 2.67 16.22 -5.31
CA PRO A 62 3.10 17.33 -4.46
C PRO A 62 4.59 17.27 -4.02
N PHE A 63 5.18 16.08 -3.86
CA PHE A 63 6.63 15.94 -3.58
C PHE A 63 7.55 16.28 -4.76
N TYR A 64 6.99 16.52 -5.94
CA TYR A 64 7.72 16.72 -7.19
C TYR A 64 7.08 17.86 -8.00
N HIS A 65 7.13 19.06 -7.44
CA HIS A 65 6.52 20.28 -8.01
C HIS A 65 7.02 20.67 -9.42
N LYS A 66 8.11 20.08 -9.92
CA LYS A 66 8.67 20.28 -11.28
C LYS A 66 8.49 19.06 -12.19
N CYS A 67 7.77 18.02 -11.75
CA CYS A 67 7.63 16.78 -12.49
C CYS A 67 6.20 16.57 -12.95
N SER A 68 6.09 16.14 -14.21
CA SER A 68 4.88 15.54 -14.77
C SER A 68 5.22 14.08 -15.07
N PHE A 69 4.51 13.16 -14.43
CA PHE A 69 4.74 11.74 -14.61
C PHE A 69 3.75 11.17 -15.61
N GLN A 70 4.26 10.49 -16.63
CA GLN A 70 3.45 9.80 -17.63
C GLN A 70 3.28 8.34 -17.24
N PHE A 71 2.07 7.83 -17.38
CA PHE A 71 1.81 6.41 -17.18
C PHE A 71 2.43 5.60 -18.32
N MET A 72 3.10 4.51 -17.97
CA MET A 72 3.67 3.54 -18.90
C MET A 72 3.37 2.13 -18.41
N ARG A 73 3.01 1.23 -19.32
CA ARG A 73 2.76 -0.18 -18.99
C ARG A 73 4.04 -0.99 -18.69
N ARG A 74 5.19 -0.44 -19.06
CA ARG A 74 6.52 -1.01 -18.79
C ARG A 74 7.50 0.10 -18.44
N PRO A 75 8.51 -0.17 -17.60
CA PRO A 75 9.57 0.79 -17.33
C PRO A 75 10.35 1.14 -18.60
N PRO A 76 10.82 2.40 -18.74
CA PRO A 76 11.59 2.83 -19.89
C PRO A 76 13.03 2.29 -19.84
N GLY A 77 13.48 1.74 -20.97
CA GLY A 77 14.83 1.21 -21.14
C GLY A 77 15.06 -0.17 -20.49
N PRO A 78 16.25 -0.77 -20.69
CA PRO A 78 16.57 -2.10 -20.20
C PRO A 78 17.14 -2.12 -18.77
N VAL A 79 17.45 -0.96 -18.20
CA VAL A 79 18.11 -0.84 -16.90
C VAL A 79 17.09 -1.02 -15.78
N ALA A 80 17.46 -1.72 -14.71
CA ALA A 80 16.64 -1.85 -13.52
C ALA A 80 16.27 -0.47 -12.95
N ARG A 81 15.01 -0.31 -12.56
CA ARG A 81 14.46 0.96 -12.07
C ARG A 81 13.81 0.74 -10.72
N TYR A 82 13.88 1.75 -9.87
CA TYR A 82 13.37 1.71 -8.51
C TYR A 82 12.38 2.85 -8.28
N CYS A 83 11.31 2.57 -7.57
CA CYS A 83 10.32 3.56 -7.21
C CYS A 83 10.92 4.57 -6.21
N ASN A 84 10.90 5.87 -6.54
CA ASN A 84 11.43 6.92 -5.68
C ASN A 84 10.60 7.16 -4.39
N ALA A 85 9.47 6.48 -4.23
CA ALA A 85 8.69 6.52 -2.99
C ALA A 85 9.05 5.39 -2.03
N CYS A 86 9.18 4.16 -2.52
CA CYS A 86 9.33 2.97 -1.68
C CYS A 86 10.61 2.18 -1.90
N GLU A 87 11.49 2.64 -2.80
CA GLU A 87 12.78 2.01 -3.15
C GLU A 87 12.69 0.57 -3.69
N LYS A 88 11.48 0.08 -3.99
CA LYS A 88 11.26 -1.25 -4.58
C LYS A 88 11.35 -1.22 -6.09
N ASP A 89 11.67 -2.38 -6.67
CA ASP A 89 11.81 -2.57 -8.11
C ASP A 89 10.53 -2.18 -8.87
N VAL A 90 10.71 -1.55 -10.01
CA VAL A 90 9.64 -1.24 -10.97
C VAL A 90 9.70 -2.27 -12.09
N SER A 91 8.88 -3.31 -11.98
CA SER A 91 8.85 -4.45 -12.93
C SER A 91 7.61 -4.47 -13.83
N GLY A 92 6.76 -3.45 -13.76
CA GLY A 92 5.52 -3.37 -14.53
C GLY A 92 5.07 -1.93 -14.76
N PHE A 93 3.78 -1.67 -14.52
CA PHE A 93 3.17 -0.35 -14.68
C PHE A 93 3.87 0.69 -13.81
N VAL A 94 4.16 1.84 -14.40
CA VAL A 94 4.96 2.91 -13.79
C VAL A 94 4.45 4.28 -14.21
N TYR A 95 4.58 5.24 -13.30
CA TYR A 95 4.55 6.67 -13.61
C TYR A 95 5.98 7.18 -13.73
N HIS A 96 6.38 7.57 -14.94
CA HIS A 96 7.74 8.00 -15.25
C HIS A 96 7.78 9.49 -15.62
N CYS A 97 8.67 10.24 -14.97
CA CYS A 97 8.97 11.62 -15.34
C CYS A 97 10.17 11.65 -16.27
N ARG A 98 9.94 11.93 -17.56
CA ARG A 98 11.02 11.97 -18.58
C ARG A 98 12.10 13.02 -18.30
N LEU A 99 11.71 14.14 -17.68
CA LEU A 99 12.64 15.26 -17.42
C LEU A 99 13.62 14.95 -16.28
N CYS A 100 13.15 14.27 -15.24
CA CYS A 100 13.96 14.00 -14.05
C CYS A 100 14.44 12.55 -13.94
N GLY A 101 13.88 11.65 -14.75
CA GLY A 101 14.14 10.21 -14.66
C GLY A 101 13.51 9.53 -13.44
N PHE A 102 12.63 10.22 -12.70
CA PHE A 102 11.96 9.65 -11.52
C PHE A 102 10.84 8.68 -11.91
N ASP A 103 10.70 7.64 -11.11
CA ASP A 103 9.71 6.58 -11.28
C ASP A 103 8.90 6.39 -10.01
N LEU A 104 7.59 6.19 -10.18
CA LEU A 104 6.68 5.86 -9.09
C LEU A 104 5.78 4.68 -9.51
N HIS A 105 5.61 3.70 -8.62
CA HIS A 105 4.51 2.75 -8.79
C HIS A 105 3.17 3.51 -8.77
N PRO A 106 2.15 3.07 -9.54
CA PRO A 106 0.82 3.66 -9.48
C PRO A 106 0.21 3.73 -8.07
N CYS A 107 0.43 2.72 -7.22
CA CYS A 107 -0.01 2.74 -5.82
C CYS A 107 0.74 3.78 -4.98
N CYS A 108 2.06 3.90 -5.16
CA CYS A 108 2.87 4.90 -4.46
C CYS A 108 2.54 6.33 -4.88
N ALA A 109 2.22 6.55 -6.15
CA ALA A 109 1.89 7.88 -6.67
C ALA A 109 0.56 8.43 -6.13
N LYS A 110 -0.30 7.58 -5.56
CA LYS A 110 -1.53 7.99 -4.88
C LYS A 110 -1.33 8.39 -3.42
N LEU A 111 -0.17 8.08 -2.84
CA LEU A 111 0.07 8.36 -1.43
C LEU A 111 0.03 9.87 -1.17
N PRO A 112 -0.83 10.37 -0.27
CA PRO A 112 -0.98 11.80 -0.07
C PRO A 112 0.23 12.39 0.65
N MET A 113 0.52 13.67 0.41
CA MET A 113 1.61 14.36 1.13
C MET A 113 1.34 14.49 2.63
N MET A 114 0.07 14.62 3.01
CA MET A 114 -0.38 14.68 4.39
C MET A 114 -1.52 13.71 4.59
N ILE A 115 -1.49 13.02 5.72
CA ILE A 115 -2.58 12.20 6.22
C ILE A 115 -3.10 12.91 7.45
N ASP A 116 -4.38 13.23 7.48
CA ASP A 116 -5.05 13.86 8.62
C ASP A 116 -6.36 13.14 8.87
N ASP A 117 -6.45 12.47 10.02
CA ASP A 117 -7.65 11.75 10.46
C ASP A 117 -8.29 12.41 11.69
N GLY A 118 -8.05 13.72 11.88
CA GLY A 118 -8.56 14.50 13.02
C GLY A 118 -7.79 14.29 14.32
N GLU A 119 -7.30 13.06 14.58
CA GLU A 119 -6.47 12.74 15.75
C GLU A 119 -4.98 12.62 15.43
N ILE A 120 -4.65 12.27 14.18
CA ILE A 120 -3.29 11.98 13.74
C ILE A 120 -3.00 12.72 12.46
N LYS A 121 -1.96 13.55 12.51
CA LYS A 121 -1.38 14.19 11.34
C LYS A 121 -0.01 13.58 11.03
N LEU A 122 0.12 12.95 9.88
CA LEU A 122 1.39 12.48 9.34
C LEU A 122 1.81 13.38 8.18
N CYS A 123 3.02 13.91 8.27
CA CYS A 123 3.60 14.69 7.19
C CYS A 123 4.59 13.83 6.44
N GLY A 124 4.32 13.60 5.16
CA GLY A 124 5.25 12.91 4.29
C GLY A 124 6.46 13.79 3.96
N ARG A 125 7.62 13.16 3.86
CA ARG A 125 8.89 13.79 3.50
C ARG A 125 9.51 12.99 2.36
N LYS A 126 10.12 13.70 1.43
CA LYS A 126 10.94 13.13 0.36
C LYS A 126 12.38 13.01 0.85
N GLY A 127 12.89 11.78 0.96
CA GLY A 127 14.29 11.43 1.21
C GLY A 127 14.81 10.51 0.11
N ARG A 128 15.66 9.52 0.47
CA ARG A 128 15.97 8.38 -0.42
C ARG A 128 14.68 7.58 -0.72
N SER A 129 13.90 7.31 0.33
CA SER A 129 12.51 6.86 0.28
C SER A 129 11.59 7.97 0.81
N TRP A 130 10.29 7.81 0.58
CA TRP A 130 9.30 8.62 1.28
C TRP A 130 9.12 8.12 2.71
N SER A 131 8.80 9.06 3.59
CA SER A 131 8.60 8.79 5.01
C SER A 131 7.48 9.62 5.59
N TYR A 132 6.61 9.03 6.39
CA TYR A 132 5.54 9.73 7.11
C TYR A 132 5.94 9.93 8.57
N ARG A 133 6.08 11.18 8.98
CA ARG A 133 6.43 11.52 10.36
C ARG A 133 5.21 12.03 11.12
N SER A 134 4.99 11.50 12.32
CA SER A 134 3.91 11.97 13.20
C SER A 134 4.18 13.36 13.77
N SER A 135 3.09 14.08 14.07
CA SER A 135 3.15 15.38 14.76
C SER A 135 3.87 15.32 16.11
N CYS A 136 3.71 14.22 16.86
CA CYS A 136 4.42 14.00 18.13
C CYS A 136 5.91 13.65 17.94
N LYS A 137 6.39 13.54 16.70
CA LYS A 137 7.77 13.23 16.30
C LYS A 137 8.31 11.87 16.76
N LYS A 138 7.52 11.06 17.47
CA LYS A 138 7.88 9.72 17.96
C LYS A 138 7.86 8.65 16.87
N TYR A 139 7.05 8.82 15.82
CA TYR A 139 6.91 7.83 14.75
C TYR A 139 7.40 8.41 13.42
N ASN A 140 8.17 7.59 12.70
CA ASN A 140 8.63 7.86 11.35
C ASN A 140 8.51 6.58 10.52
N LEU A 141 7.55 6.56 9.60
CA LEU A 141 7.18 5.38 8.81
C LEU A 141 7.74 5.54 7.40
N HIS A 142 8.81 4.82 7.08
CA HIS A 142 9.30 4.76 5.71
C HIS A 142 8.36 3.91 4.86
N VAL A 143 7.97 4.39 3.68
CA VAL A 143 7.09 3.64 2.77
C VAL A 143 7.73 2.30 2.38
N ALA A 144 9.06 2.28 2.22
CA ALA A 144 9.83 1.06 1.98
C ALA A 144 9.65 0.02 3.10
N CYS A 145 9.85 0.42 4.35
CA CYS A 145 9.72 -0.48 5.51
C CYS A 145 8.28 -0.98 5.69
N VAL A 146 7.28 -0.11 5.49
CA VAL A 146 5.86 -0.53 5.58
C VAL A 146 5.54 -1.57 4.51
N LYS A 147 6.07 -1.42 3.28
CA LYS A 147 5.91 -2.44 2.24
C LYS A 147 6.55 -3.77 2.61
N GLU A 148 7.76 -3.76 3.17
CA GLU A 148 8.44 -4.99 3.62
C GLU A 148 7.65 -5.73 4.69
N MET A 149 7.20 -5.00 5.73
CA MET A 149 6.38 -5.59 6.79
C MET A 149 5.11 -6.28 6.26
N LEU A 150 4.51 -5.73 5.20
CA LEU A 150 3.34 -6.31 4.55
C LEU A 150 3.69 -7.57 3.78
N VAL A 151 4.76 -7.56 2.99
CA VAL A 151 5.22 -8.74 2.24
C VAL A 151 5.60 -9.88 3.19
N ASP A 152 6.28 -9.59 4.29
CA ASP A 152 6.64 -10.60 5.30
C ASP A 152 5.39 -11.17 5.97
N SER A 153 4.41 -10.32 6.30
CA SER A 153 3.11 -10.77 6.83
C SER A 153 2.33 -11.63 5.83
N TRP A 154 2.57 -11.48 4.52
CA TRP A 154 1.94 -12.29 3.48
C TRP A 154 2.53 -13.69 3.37
N HIS A 155 3.86 -13.82 3.51
CA HIS A 155 4.52 -15.12 3.50
C HIS A 155 3.96 -16.06 4.57
N GLU A 156 3.62 -15.52 5.75
CA GLU A 156 2.98 -16.26 6.84
C GLU A 156 1.54 -16.71 6.50
N ILE A 157 0.78 -15.91 5.74
CA ILE A 157 -0.58 -16.26 5.32
C ILE A 157 -0.54 -17.38 4.29
N CYS A 158 0.25 -17.23 3.23
CA CYS A 158 0.27 -18.16 2.10
C CYS A 158 0.89 -19.53 2.45
N TYR A 159 1.82 -19.61 3.40
CA TYR A 159 2.36 -20.90 3.87
C TYR A 159 1.47 -21.60 4.91
N SER A 160 0.54 -20.88 5.55
CA SER A 160 -0.40 -21.47 6.52
C SER A 160 -1.62 -22.14 5.86
N GLU A 161 -1.80 -21.98 4.55
CA GLU A 161 -2.92 -22.56 3.78
C GLU A 161 -2.90 -24.09 3.64
N SER A 162 -1.96 -24.80 4.27
CA SER A 162 -2.08 -26.26 4.47
C SER A 162 -2.90 -26.68 5.71
N SER A 163 -3.34 -25.75 6.58
CA SER A 163 -4.31 -26.08 7.64
C SER A 163 -4.85 -24.84 8.38
N ARG A 164 -6.04 -24.35 7.97
CA ARG A 164 -7.20 -23.93 8.80
C ARG A 164 -7.99 -22.80 8.14
N LYS A 165 -9.29 -23.03 7.93
CA LYS A 165 -10.31 -22.00 7.68
C LYS A 165 -10.25 -20.92 8.77
N GLY A 166 -9.68 -19.77 8.46
CA GLY A 166 -9.76 -18.56 9.26
C GLY A 166 -9.85 -17.37 8.33
N ASN A 167 -11.06 -16.82 8.14
CA ASN A 167 -11.34 -15.67 7.27
C ASN A 167 -10.89 -14.33 7.90
N GLY A 168 -9.67 -14.25 8.42
CA GLY A 168 -9.20 -13.05 9.12
C GLY A 168 -7.76 -12.70 8.74
N ILE A 169 -7.55 -11.44 8.36
CA ILE A 169 -6.22 -10.82 8.22
C ILE A 169 -5.46 -11.08 9.54
N PRO A 170 -4.26 -11.70 9.51
CA PRO A 170 -3.46 -11.89 10.71
C PRO A 170 -3.18 -10.55 11.35
N SER A 171 -3.43 -10.48 12.65
CA SER A 171 -3.32 -9.25 13.41
C SER A 171 -1.90 -8.67 13.27
N LEU A 172 -1.77 -7.48 12.67
CA LEU A 172 -0.55 -6.64 12.63
C LEU A 172 0.10 -6.45 14.03
N ARG A 173 -0.63 -6.82 15.08
CA ARG A 173 -0.17 -7.00 16.46
C ARG A 173 1.13 -7.81 16.58
N PHE A 174 1.34 -8.87 15.80
CA PHE A 174 2.56 -9.69 15.92
C PHE A 174 3.81 -8.97 15.39
N ALA A 175 3.73 -8.27 14.26
CA ALA A 175 4.83 -7.47 13.72
C ALA A 175 5.20 -6.29 14.64
N LEU A 176 4.20 -5.69 15.30
CA LEU A 176 4.38 -4.61 16.28
C LEU A 176 4.94 -5.08 17.63
N GLN A 177 4.67 -6.33 18.04
CA GLN A 177 5.18 -6.90 19.28
C GLN A 177 6.65 -7.33 19.16
N ALA A 178 7.07 -7.88 18.01
CA ALA A 178 8.44 -8.32 17.77
C ALA A 178 9.48 -7.21 17.99
N HIS A 179 9.16 -5.96 17.64
CA HIS A 179 10.05 -4.81 17.84
C HIS A 179 9.98 -4.17 19.25
N ASN A 180 8.91 -4.41 20.01
CA ASN A 180 8.75 -3.89 21.37
C ASN A 180 9.38 -4.78 22.46
N HIS A 181 9.90 -5.96 22.11
CA HIS A 181 10.54 -6.88 23.06
C HIS A 181 11.90 -6.39 23.62
N LYS A 182 12.38 -5.21 23.23
CA LYS A 182 13.52 -4.53 23.89
C LYS A 182 13.13 -3.24 24.60
N LYS A 183 12.12 -3.30 25.46
CA LYS A 183 12.02 -2.61 26.78
C LYS A 183 10.55 -2.52 27.19
N SER A 184 10.16 -3.29 28.20
CA SER A 184 9.07 -2.86 29.07
C SER A 184 9.35 -3.30 30.51
N ARG A 185 9.84 -2.35 31.30
CA ARG A 185 9.51 -2.31 32.73
C ARG A 185 8.17 -1.59 32.82
N LYS A 186 7.21 -2.31 33.43
CA LYS A 186 5.82 -1.96 33.74
C LYS A 186 5.65 -0.47 34.10
N GLY A 187 4.95 0.28 33.25
CA GLY A 187 4.60 1.68 33.46
C GLY A 187 3.44 2.09 32.56
N LYS A 188 2.57 2.96 33.10
CA LYS A 188 1.35 3.54 32.50
C LYS A 188 1.46 3.70 30.97
N VAL A 189 0.65 2.96 30.21
CA VAL A 189 0.61 3.05 28.74
C VAL A 189 0.24 4.49 28.35
N GLU A 190 1.19 5.22 27.79
CA GLU A 190 0.99 6.58 27.28
C GLU A 190 0.03 6.53 26.10
N LYS A 191 -0.93 7.47 26.03
CA LYS A 191 -1.89 7.70 24.93
C LYS A 191 -1.24 7.72 23.53
N CYS A 192 0.08 7.92 23.46
CA CYS A 192 0.87 7.89 22.23
C CYS A 192 1.04 6.48 21.61
N CYS A 193 0.83 5.39 22.37
CA CYS A 193 1.00 4.02 21.86
C CYS A 193 -0.23 3.53 21.07
N GLU A 194 -1.45 3.89 21.49
CA GLU A 194 -2.68 3.59 20.72
C GLU A 194 -2.69 4.35 19.38
N VAL A 195 -2.22 5.59 19.41
CA VAL A 195 -2.01 6.46 18.24
C VAL A 195 -1.02 5.87 17.22
N ALA A 196 -0.11 4.97 17.62
CA ALA A 196 0.83 4.33 16.70
C ALA A 196 0.17 3.32 15.76
N GLY A 197 -0.82 2.57 16.29
CA GLY A 197 -1.53 1.53 15.55
C GLY A 197 -2.36 2.11 14.41
N LEU A 198 -3.11 3.18 14.69
CA LEU A 198 -3.94 3.88 13.72
C LEU A 198 -3.11 4.60 12.63
N ALA A 199 -1.97 5.18 13.01
CA ALA A 199 -1.06 5.80 12.04
C ALA A 199 -0.47 4.77 11.06
N LEU A 200 -0.01 3.63 11.57
CA LEU A 200 0.52 2.55 10.73
C LEU A 200 -0.57 1.98 9.81
N GLN A 201 -1.76 1.76 10.36
CA GLN A 201 -2.93 1.33 9.63
C GLN A 201 -3.24 2.22 8.44
N PHE A 202 -3.29 3.54 8.65
CA PHE A 202 -3.58 4.47 7.57
C PHE A 202 -2.51 4.43 6.48
N VAL A 203 -1.23 4.32 6.85
CA VAL A 203 -0.15 4.19 5.87
C VAL A 203 -0.27 2.88 5.11
N ILE A 204 -0.61 1.77 5.76
CA ILE A 204 -0.87 0.48 5.10
C ILE A 204 -2.04 0.60 4.12
N SER A 205 -3.16 1.17 4.56
CA SER A 205 -4.33 1.43 3.73
C SER A 205 -4.00 2.25 2.49
N ALA A 206 -3.22 3.32 2.68
CA ALA A 206 -2.81 4.21 1.60
C ALA A 206 -1.85 3.51 0.62
N VAL A 207 -0.96 2.63 1.13
CA VAL A 207 -0.03 1.84 0.30
C VAL A 207 -0.77 0.76 -0.49
N LEU A 208 -1.78 0.12 0.11
CA LEU A 208 -2.50 -1.01 -0.49
C LEU A 208 -3.72 -0.62 -1.33
N GLY A 209 -4.20 0.63 -1.21
CA GLY A 209 -5.16 1.23 -2.15
C GLY A 209 -6.61 1.30 -1.68
N ASP A 210 -6.97 0.80 -0.49
CA ASP A 210 -8.30 0.94 0.10
C ASP A 210 -8.26 0.85 1.65
N PRO A 211 -8.68 1.89 2.39
CA PRO A 211 -8.64 1.90 3.86
C PRO A 211 -9.75 1.10 4.56
N THR A 212 -10.77 0.63 3.84
CA THR A 212 -12.06 0.32 4.46
C THR A 212 -12.04 -0.96 5.33
N SER A 213 -11.30 -2.02 4.97
CA SER A 213 -11.21 -3.27 5.76
C SER A 213 -10.27 -3.20 6.96
N LEU A 214 -9.21 -2.40 6.84
CA LEU A 214 -8.24 -2.23 7.93
C LEU A 214 -8.90 -1.61 9.16
N ILE A 215 -9.89 -0.73 8.96
CA ILE A 215 -10.69 -0.08 10.02
C ILE A 215 -11.44 -1.11 10.85
N VAL A 216 -12.09 -2.09 10.22
CA VAL A 216 -12.92 -3.07 10.96
C VAL A 216 -12.05 -4.05 11.76
N ALA A 217 -10.98 -4.56 11.16
CA ALA A 217 -10.10 -5.54 11.81
C ALA A 217 -9.25 -4.95 12.95
N LEU A 218 -8.89 -3.67 12.86
CA LEU A 218 -8.08 -3.00 13.90
C LEU A 218 -8.93 -2.38 15.00
N VAL A 219 -10.12 -1.86 14.70
CA VAL A 219 -11.07 -1.38 15.73
C VAL A 219 -11.54 -2.55 16.60
N GLY A 220 -11.86 -3.72 16.00
CA GLY A 220 -12.23 -4.91 16.77
C GLY A 220 -11.13 -5.45 17.69
N ASN A 221 -9.86 -5.29 17.30
CA ASN A 221 -8.70 -5.76 18.07
C ASN A 221 -8.14 -4.74 19.07
N LEU A 222 -8.41 -3.44 18.89
CA LEU A 222 -8.02 -2.37 19.82
C LEU A 222 -9.05 -2.15 20.93
N MET A 223 -10.33 -2.41 20.67
CA MET A 223 -11.42 -2.30 21.65
C MET A 223 -11.57 -3.54 22.56
N SER A 224 -10.78 -4.61 22.34
CA SER A 224 -10.72 -5.76 23.25
C SER A 224 -9.62 -5.55 24.30
N LYS A 225 -9.94 -4.74 25.31
CA LYS A 225 -9.30 -4.72 26.63
C LYS A 225 -10.31 -4.32 27.68
#